data_AF-A0A2A9KG48-F1
#
_entry.id   AF-A0A2A9KG48-F1
#
_cell.length_a   1.000
_cell.length_b   1.000
_cell.length_c   1.000
_cell.angle_alpha   90.00
_cell.angle_beta   90.00
_cell.angle_gamma   90.00
#
_symmetry.space_group_name_H-M   'P 1'
#
loop_
_entity.id
_entity.type
_entity.pdbx_description
1 polymer ?
#
loop_
_entity_poly.entity_id
_entity_poly.type
_entity_poly.pdbx_seq_one_letter_code
_entity_poly.pdbx_strand_id
1 'polypeptide(L)'
;MTLYSFSHRRCGDSHDMRMASLKSHRHIKQRGSVLIMALISLLILMLASVALISSTDTSLLTAGNLAFKRDLANQAERAVAQVRSQFVSGALVSETVLYNDQAAQNYWAHVLPSTKLPGIPDVLTASAKKDDITDTATGIRLRYVIDRMCISGTVPDKATCTMGSFVDDKGGTGGSTKVSAGLGPVYRLTIMALGPRNTQTFTQITFTH
;
A
#
# COMPACT_ATOMS: atom_id res chain seq x y z
N MET A 1 -43.63 -21.91 -4.11
CA MET A 1 -44.16 -23.26 -4.39
C MET A 1 -45.34 -23.51 -3.46
N THR A 2 -46.53 -23.06 -3.85
CA THR A 2 -47.79 -23.45 -3.21
C THR A 2 -48.84 -23.41 -4.31
N LEU A 3 -49.19 -24.61 -4.76
CA LEU A 3 -50.18 -24.87 -5.80
C LEU A 3 -51.57 -24.69 -5.21
N TYR A 4 -52.47 -23.99 -5.91
CA TYR A 4 -53.91 -24.23 -5.77
C TYR A 4 -54.53 -24.48 -7.13
N SER A 5 -54.90 -25.74 -7.29
CA SER A 5 -55.83 -26.28 -8.28
C SER A 5 -57.17 -25.58 -8.20
N PHE A 6 -57.80 -25.28 -9.34
CA PHE A 6 -59.25 -25.15 -9.37
C PHE A 6 -59.86 -25.61 -10.69
N SER A 7 -60.90 -26.41 -10.51
CA SER A 7 -61.60 -27.26 -11.46
C SER A 7 -62.60 -26.50 -12.33
N HIS A 8 -62.79 -27.01 -13.54
CA HIS A 8 -63.82 -26.66 -14.50
C HIS A 8 -65.25 -26.76 -13.93
N ARG A 9 -66.09 -25.76 -14.26
CA ARG A 9 -67.50 -25.98 -14.60
C ARG A 9 -67.90 -25.08 -15.79
N ARG A 10 -68.34 -25.71 -16.89
CA ARG A 10 -69.39 -25.20 -17.80
C ARG A 10 -70.74 -25.42 -17.07
N CYS A 11 -71.90 -24.83 -17.38
CA CYS A 11 -72.46 -24.26 -18.60
C CYS A 11 -73.78 -23.53 -18.22
N GLY A 12 -74.22 -22.57 -19.05
CA GLY A 12 -75.61 -22.05 -19.12
C GLY A 12 -75.98 -21.00 -18.06
N ASP A 13 -76.83 -20.01 -18.30
CA ASP A 13 -77.62 -19.68 -19.48
C ASP A 13 -78.07 -18.21 -19.37
N SER A 14 -78.16 -17.58 -20.54
CA SER A 14 -79.10 -16.55 -20.97
C SER A 14 -79.74 -15.49 -20.03
N HIS A 15 -79.80 -14.26 -20.57
CA HIS A 15 -80.67 -13.12 -20.25
C HIS A 15 -80.36 -12.30 -18.99
N ASP A 16 -79.82 -11.09 -19.18
CA ASP A 16 -80.68 -9.90 -19.09
C ASP A 16 -79.98 -8.64 -19.66
N MET A 17 -80.69 -7.93 -20.52
CA MET A 17 -80.26 -6.68 -21.13
C MET A 17 -80.50 -5.55 -20.12
N ARG A 18 -79.47 -5.17 -19.35
CA ARG A 18 -79.45 -3.87 -18.68
C ARG A 18 -78.21 -3.10 -19.09
N MET A 19 -78.45 -2.04 -19.86
CA MET A 19 -77.51 -0.99 -20.18
C MET A 19 -76.88 -0.43 -18.90
N ALA A 20 -75.71 -0.94 -18.53
CA ALA A 20 -74.82 -0.24 -17.63
C ALA A 20 -74.23 0.93 -18.41
N SER A 21 -74.81 2.11 -18.20
CA SER A 21 -74.32 3.41 -18.61
C SER A 21 -72.80 3.47 -18.48
N LEU A 22 -72.10 3.48 -19.62
CA LEU A 22 -70.66 3.73 -19.67
C LEU A 22 -70.44 5.15 -19.15
N LYS A 23 -69.97 5.22 -17.91
CA LYS A 23 -69.60 6.45 -17.24
C LYS A 23 -68.51 7.10 -18.09
N SER A 24 -68.90 8.09 -18.90
CA SER A 24 -68.01 8.90 -19.73
C SER A 24 -66.84 9.37 -18.87
N HIS A 25 -65.65 8.85 -19.15
CA HIS A 25 -64.43 9.35 -18.56
C HIS A 25 -64.28 10.79 -19.03
N ARG A 26 -64.56 11.74 -18.12
CA ARG A 26 -64.22 13.14 -18.33
C ARG A 26 -62.74 13.18 -18.70
N HIS A 27 -62.45 13.50 -19.96
CA HIS A 27 -61.11 13.85 -20.39
C HIS A 27 -60.70 15.07 -19.57
N ILE A 28 -59.92 14.83 -18.51
CA ILE A 28 -59.19 15.86 -17.79
C ILE A 28 -58.32 16.51 -18.86
N LYS A 29 -58.62 17.77 -19.20
CA LYS A 29 -57.84 18.56 -20.15
C LYS A 29 -56.39 18.49 -19.69
N GLN A 30 -55.55 17.78 -20.44
CA GLN A 30 -54.11 17.70 -20.18
C GLN A 30 -53.55 19.12 -20.31
N ARG A 31 -53.30 19.74 -19.16
CA ARG A 31 -52.59 21.01 -19.08
C ARG A 31 -51.15 20.74 -19.47
N GLY A 32 -50.55 21.64 -20.25
CA GLY A 32 -49.17 21.56 -20.78
C GLY A 32 -48.06 21.57 -19.72
N SER A 33 -48.28 21.01 -18.53
CA SER A 33 -47.31 20.90 -17.45
C SER A 33 -46.32 19.74 -17.61
N VAL A 34 -46.61 18.75 -18.48
CA VAL A 34 -45.71 17.61 -18.71
C VAL A 34 -44.37 18.06 -19.30
N LEU A 35 -44.39 19.01 -20.25
CA LEU A 35 -43.18 19.58 -20.83
C LEU A 35 -42.33 20.30 -19.77
N ILE A 36 -42.98 21.07 -18.88
CA ILE A 36 -42.30 21.82 -17.82
C ILE A 36 -41.67 20.85 -16.81
N MET A 37 -42.38 19.79 -16.41
CA MET A 37 -41.83 18.78 -15.51
C MET A 37 -40.64 18.04 -16.14
N ALA A 38 -40.75 17.66 -17.42
CA ALA A 38 -39.64 17.05 -18.14
C ALA A 38 -38.42 17.98 -18.20
N LEU A 39 -38.62 19.28 -18.42
CA LEU A 39 -37.55 20.29 -18.44
C LEU A 39 -36.88 20.44 -17.07
N ILE A 40 -37.66 20.47 -15.99
CA ILE A 40 -37.14 20.52 -14.62
C ILE A 40 -36.36 19.24 -14.28
N SER A 41 -36.88 18.07 -14.64
CA SER A 41 -36.17 16.81 -14.43
C SER A 41 -34.85 16.76 -15.21
N LEU A 42 -34.85 17.20 -16.48
CA LEU A 42 -33.62 17.31 -17.27
C LEU A 42 -32.61 18.26 -16.63
N LEU A 43 -33.07 19.42 -16.14
CA LEU A 43 -32.22 20.37 -15.41
C LEU A 43 -31.59 19.72 -14.16
N ILE A 44 -32.39 19.04 -13.34
CA ILE A 44 -31.91 18.37 -12.12
C ILE A 44 -30.88 17.28 -12.47
N LEU A 45 -31.14 16.47 -13.49
CA LEU A 45 -30.21 15.44 -13.94
C LEU A 45 -28.89 16.03 -14.45
N MET A 46 -28.94 17.16 -15.15
CA MET A 46 -27.72 17.87 -15.58
C MET A 46 -26.91 18.35 -14.35
N LEU A 47 -27.56 18.97 -13.36
CA LEU A 47 -26.88 19.40 -12.13
C LEU A 47 -26.29 18.22 -11.34
N ALA A 48 -27.01 17.10 -11.25
CA ALA A 48 -26.54 15.89 -10.60
C ALA A 48 -25.34 15.27 -11.33
N SER A 49 -25.33 15.30 -12.67
CA SER A 49 -24.22 14.75 -13.46
C SER A 49 -22.90 15.48 -13.23
N VAL A 50 -22.93 16.82 -13.12
CA VAL A 50 -21.74 17.64 -12.85
C VAL A 50 -21.18 17.33 -11.46
N ALA A 51 -22.04 17.18 -10.46
CA ALA A 51 -21.63 16.77 -9.11
C ALA A 51 -21.00 15.37 -9.08
N LEU A 52 -21.48 14.45 -9.93
CA LEU A 52 -20.92 13.11 -10.03
C LEU A 52 -19.52 13.12 -10.64
N ILE A 53 -19.29 13.91 -11.70
CA ILE A 53 -17.98 14.01 -12.38
C ILE A 53 -16.90 14.49 -11.40
N SER A 54 -17.17 15.58 -10.67
CA SER A 54 -16.21 16.10 -9.70
C SER A 54 -15.95 15.13 -8.53
N SER A 55 -16.97 14.38 -8.12
CA SER A 55 -16.84 13.30 -7.12
C SER A 55 -15.98 12.15 -7.64
N THR A 56 -16.16 11.74 -8.90
CA THR A 56 -15.34 10.68 -9.52
C THR A 56 -13.89 11.12 -9.69
N ASP A 57 -13.64 12.35 -10.14
CA ASP A 57 -12.29 12.88 -10.31
C ASP A 57 -11.53 12.88 -8.98
N THR A 58 -12.17 13.34 -7.91
CA THR A 58 -11.60 13.34 -6.55
C THR A 58 -11.31 11.92 -6.06
N SER A 59 -12.22 10.98 -6.33
CA SER A 59 -12.07 9.57 -5.97
C SER A 59 -10.91 8.91 -6.71
N LEU A 60 -10.76 9.20 -8.01
CA LEU A 60 -9.67 8.67 -8.84
C LEU A 60 -8.31 9.23 -8.43
N LEU A 61 -8.20 10.52 -8.13
CA LEU A 61 -6.95 11.12 -7.66
C LEU A 61 -6.50 10.53 -6.31
N THR A 62 -7.45 10.34 -5.40
CA THR A 62 -7.18 9.73 -4.09
C THR A 62 -6.75 8.28 -4.23
N ALA A 63 -7.47 7.50 -5.04
CA ALA A 63 -7.14 6.11 -5.34
C ALA A 63 -5.75 5.98 -6.01
N GLY A 64 -5.43 6.87 -6.95
CA GLY A 64 -4.14 6.92 -7.63
C GLY A 64 -2.97 7.19 -6.67
N ASN A 65 -3.12 8.17 -5.77
CA ASN A 65 -2.09 8.47 -4.77
C ASN A 65 -1.82 7.28 -3.83
N LEU A 66 -2.87 6.58 -3.42
CA LEU A 66 -2.73 5.36 -2.61
C LEU A 66 -2.09 4.22 -3.40
N ALA A 67 -2.46 4.06 -4.68
CA ALA A 67 -1.84 3.07 -5.55
C ALA A 67 -0.34 3.32 -5.70
N PHE A 68 0.09 4.57 -5.90
CA PHE A 68 1.51 4.92 -5.92
C PHE A 68 2.21 4.63 -4.59
N LYS A 69 1.59 4.93 -3.44
CA LYS A 69 2.17 4.58 -2.13
C LYS A 69 2.34 3.07 -1.95
N ARG A 70 1.35 2.27 -2.38
CA ARG A 70 1.42 0.80 -2.34
C ARG A 70 2.50 0.26 -3.26
N ASP A 71 2.63 0.82 -4.46
CA ASP A 71 3.68 0.43 -5.39
C ASP A 71 5.08 0.76 -4.83
N LEU A 72 5.26 1.96 -4.27
CA LEU A 72 6.51 2.34 -3.59
C LEU A 72 6.85 1.43 -2.41
N ALA A 73 5.85 1.05 -1.60
CA ALA A 73 6.04 0.10 -0.50
C ALA A 73 6.49 -1.28 -1.02
N ASN A 74 5.82 -1.81 -2.05
CA ASN A 74 6.18 -3.09 -2.67
C ASN A 74 7.59 -3.07 -3.26
N GLN A 75 7.99 -1.96 -3.88
CA GLN A 75 9.35 -1.79 -4.41
C GLN A 75 10.39 -1.71 -3.28
N ALA A 76 10.08 -0.98 -2.21
CA ALA A 76 10.95 -0.90 -1.03
C ALA A 76 11.16 -2.28 -0.40
N GLU A 77 10.12 -3.09 -0.29
CA GLU A 77 10.23 -4.47 0.23
C GLU A 77 11.07 -5.38 -0.67
N ARG A 78 10.96 -5.25 -2.00
CA ARG A 78 11.86 -5.97 -2.92
C ARG A 78 13.32 -5.55 -2.72
N ALA A 79 13.55 -4.25 -2.53
CA ALA A 79 14.88 -3.71 -2.31
C ALA A 79 15.51 -4.19 -1.00
N VAL A 80 14.71 -4.50 0.03
CA VAL A 80 15.21 -5.10 1.29
C VAL A 80 16.00 -6.38 1.01
N ALA A 81 15.46 -7.30 0.21
CA ALA A 81 16.13 -8.55 -0.11
C ALA A 81 17.45 -8.32 -0.87
N GLN A 82 17.44 -7.40 -1.83
CA GLN A 82 18.62 -7.02 -2.60
C GLN A 82 19.71 -6.43 -1.70
N VAL A 83 19.38 -5.41 -0.89
CA VAL A 83 20.32 -4.75 0.01
C VAL A 83 20.86 -5.74 1.06
N ARG A 84 20.00 -6.61 1.60
CA ARG A 84 20.43 -7.66 2.53
C ARG A 84 21.41 -8.63 1.86
N SER A 85 21.16 -9.05 0.63
CA SER A 85 22.09 -9.92 -0.09
C SER A 85 23.47 -9.27 -0.28
N GLN A 86 23.50 -7.97 -0.60
CA GLN A 86 24.74 -7.21 -0.73
C GLN A 86 25.45 -7.00 0.61
N PHE A 87 24.70 -6.88 1.71
CA PHE A 87 25.26 -6.81 3.05
C PHE A 87 25.99 -8.10 3.43
N VAL A 88 25.35 -9.26 3.19
CA VAL A 88 25.89 -10.59 3.57
C VAL A 88 27.00 -11.08 2.64
N SER A 89 27.02 -10.68 1.37
CA SER A 89 27.94 -11.22 0.35
C SER A 89 28.88 -10.19 -0.30
N GLY A 90 28.70 -8.90 0.00
CA GLY A 90 29.46 -7.81 -0.61
C GLY A 90 30.64 -7.31 0.23
N ALA A 91 30.91 -6.01 0.15
CA ALA A 91 32.04 -5.38 0.84
C ALA A 91 31.93 -5.36 2.38
N LEU A 92 30.76 -5.69 2.93
CA LEU A 92 30.45 -5.66 4.36
C LEU A 92 30.48 -7.05 5.04
N VAL A 93 30.99 -8.08 4.35
CA VAL A 93 31.09 -9.46 4.87
C VAL A 93 31.97 -9.57 6.11
N SER A 94 33.04 -8.77 6.18
CA SER A 94 34.02 -8.88 7.26
C SER A 94 33.57 -8.14 8.51
N GLU A 95 33.62 -8.82 9.65
CA GLU A 95 33.21 -8.26 10.94
C GLU A 95 34.05 -7.04 11.34
N THR A 96 35.35 -7.05 11.02
CA THR A 96 36.25 -5.93 11.31
C THR A 96 35.94 -4.67 10.49
N VAL A 97 35.36 -4.83 9.30
CA VAL A 97 34.86 -3.72 8.47
C VAL A 97 33.62 -3.11 9.12
N LEU A 98 32.75 -3.95 9.68
CA LEU A 98 31.53 -3.53 10.40
C LEU A 98 31.84 -2.85 11.73
N TYR A 99 33.08 -2.88 12.22
CA TYR A 99 33.46 -2.14 13.43
C TYR A 99 33.50 -0.62 13.21
N ASN A 100 33.63 -0.17 11.97
CA ASN A 100 33.72 1.26 11.64
C ASN A 100 32.64 1.65 10.63
N ASP A 101 32.30 2.94 10.59
CA ASP A 101 31.35 3.46 9.61
C ASP A 101 31.90 3.27 8.18
N GLN A 102 31.04 2.78 7.29
CA GLN A 102 31.35 2.55 5.88
C GLN A 102 30.43 3.40 5.03
N ALA A 103 30.73 4.71 4.97
CA ALA A 103 29.88 5.70 4.29
C ALA A 103 29.68 5.41 2.79
N ALA A 104 30.66 4.76 2.14
CA ALA A 104 30.58 4.36 0.73
C ALA A 104 29.60 3.19 0.49
N GLN A 105 29.21 2.45 1.52
CA GLN A 105 28.27 1.33 1.46
C GLN A 105 26.94 1.67 2.16
N ASN A 106 26.72 2.94 2.53
CA ASN A 106 25.57 3.40 3.30
C ASN A 106 25.40 2.65 4.62
N TYR A 107 26.52 2.31 5.27
CA TYR A 107 26.55 1.61 6.56
C TYR A 107 27.16 2.49 7.66
N TRP A 108 26.53 2.48 8.83
CA TRP A 108 27.00 3.14 10.04
C TRP A 108 27.02 2.14 11.20
N ALA A 109 28.13 2.13 11.93
CA ALA A 109 28.41 1.22 13.04
C ALA A 109 27.67 1.60 14.34
N HIS A 110 26.85 2.66 14.28
CA HIS A 110 26.10 3.25 15.39
C HIS A 110 24.72 3.74 14.93
N VAL A 111 23.82 3.94 15.90
CA VAL A 111 22.46 4.45 15.63
C VAL A 111 22.56 5.87 15.09
N LEU A 112 21.94 6.10 13.94
CA LEU A 112 21.91 7.43 13.34
C LEU A 112 20.88 8.36 14.00
N PRO A 113 21.20 9.66 14.12
CA PRO A 113 20.27 10.65 14.63
C PRO A 113 19.05 10.78 13.70
N SER A 114 17.90 11.04 14.32
CA SER A 114 16.59 11.17 13.65
C SER A 114 15.91 12.48 14.06
N THR A 115 16.59 13.61 13.87
CA THR A 115 16.16 14.92 14.38
C THR A 115 15.12 15.61 13.51
N LYS A 116 15.12 15.34 12.20
CA LYS A 116 14.20 15.96 11.23
C LYS A 116 12.86 15.24 11.15
N LEU A 117 12.91 13.92 11.14
CA LEU A 117 11.75 13.03 11.09
C LEU A 117 11.91 11.97 12.18
N PRO A 118 10.96 11.90 13.15
CA PRO A 118 11.05 10.93 14.23
C PRO A 118 11.21 9.50 13.70
N GLY A 119 12.30 8.83 14.10
CA GLY A 119 12.60 7.44 13.73
C GLY A 119 13.25 7.24 12.36
N ILE A 120 13.37 8.27 11.52
CA ILE A 120 14.03 8.19 10.21
C ILE A 120 15.41 8.85 10.29
N PRO A 121 16.50 8.14 9.93
CA PRO A 121 17.84 8.71 9.91
C PRO A 121 17.94 9.97 9.05
N ASP A 122 18.54 11.03 9.61
CA ASP A 122 18.65 12.33 8.94
C ASP A 122 19.42 12.27 7.62
N VAL A 123 20.33 11.29 7.48
CA VAL A 123 21.11 11.04 6.26
C VAL A 123 20.25 10.63 5.06
N LEU A 124 19.08 10.03 5.29
CA LEU A 124 18.15 9.70 4.20
C LEU A 124 17.47 10.94 3.63
N THR A 125 17.20 11.93 4.48
CA THR A 125 16.51 13.18 4.12
C THR A 125 17.44 14.21 3.47
N ALA A 126 18.77 13.98 3.47
CA ALA A 126 19.74 14.84 2.78
C ALA A 126 19.61 14.70 1.25
N SER A 127 20.07 15.68 0.47
CA SER A 127 19.94 15.68 -1.00
C SER A 127 20.66 14.49 -1.67
N ALA A 128 20.26 14.20 -2.93
CA ALA A 128 20.68 13.09 -3.80
C ALA A 128 22.04 12.42 -3.46
N LYS A 129 22.01 11.13 -3.07
CA LYS A 129 23.20 10.29 -2.98
C LYS A 129 23.49 9.63 -4.34
N LYS A 130 24.77 9.37 -4.60
CA LYS A 130 25.26 8.69 -5.82
C LYS A 130 24.78 7.24 -5.92
N ASP A 131 24.43 6.62 -4.79
CA ASP A 131 24.09 5.19 -4.69
C ASP A 131 22.57 4.93 -4.63
N ASP A 132 21.76 5.90 -5.06
CA ASP A 132 20.31 5.69 -5.16
C ASP A 132 20.02 4.57 -6.17
N ILE A 133 19.40 3.47 -5.72
CA ILE A 133 18.93 2.39 -6.60
C ILE A 133 17.78 2.97 -7.41
N THR A 134 18.00 3.20 -8.71
CA THR A 134 17.02 3.80 -9.59
C THR A 134 16.44 2.74 -10.50
N ASP A 135 15.13 2.53 -10.44
CA ASP A 135 14.40 1.77 -11.43
C ASP A 135 14.01 2.71 -12.56
N THR A 136 14.76 2.64 -13.67
CA THR A 136 14.54 3.49 -14.85
C THR A 136 13.25 3.16 -15.59
N ALA A 137 12.67 1.97 -15.39
CA ALA A 137 11.42 1.58 -16.04
C ALA A 137 10.19 2.20 -15.36
N THR A 138 10.24 2.33 -14.03
CA THR A 138 9.11 2.87 -13.22
C THR A 138 9.32 4.32 -12.78
N GLY A 139 10.55 4.85 -12.92
CA GLY A 139 10.90 6.19 -12.44
C GLY A 139 10.97 6.29 -10.92
N ILE A 140 11.09 5.14 -10.23
CA ILE A 140 11.17 5.05 -8.78
C ILE A 140 12.64 5.08 -8.36
N ARG A 141 12.94 5.87 -7.33
CA ARG A 141 14.27 5.99 -6.74
C ARG A 141 14.22 5.46 -5.32
N LEU A 142 15.10 4.53 -5.00
CA LEU A 142 15.22 3.92 -3.68
C LEU A 142 16.54 4.35 -3.06
N ARG A 143 16.46 4.93 -1.86
CA ARG A 143 17.64 5.22 -1.04
C ARG A 143 17.59 4.38 0.21
N TYR A 144 18.72 3.85 0.64
CA TYR A 144 18.79 3.07 1.86
C TYR A 144 19.94 3.52 2.77
N VAL A 145 19.78 3.19 4.04
CA VAL A 145 20.81 3.29 5.07
C VAL A 145 20.71 2.09 5.98
N ILE A 146 21.86 1.55 6.35
CA ILE A 146 21.99 0.52 7.36
C ILE A 146 22.68 1.16 8.56
N ASP A 147 22.03 1.13 9.71
CA ASP A 147 22.63 1.54 10.97
C ASP A 147 22.61 0.38 11.97
N ARG A 148 23.73 0.16 12.64
CA ARG A 148 23.84 -0.84 13.70
C ARG A 148 23.24 -0.25 14.97
N MET A 149 22.41 -1.01 15.69
CA MET A 149 21.74 -0.58 16.91
C MET A 149 22.69 -0.52 18.11
N CYS A 150 23.79 0.21 17.96
CA CYS A 150 24.81 0.42 18.97
C CYS A 150 25.01 1.91 19.26
N ILE A 151 25.46 2.21 20.47
CA ILE A 151 26.13 3.48 20.75
C ILE A 151 27.48 3.50 20.00
N SER A 152 27.97 4.69 19.65
CA SER A 152 29.23 4.85 18.92
C SER A 152 30.39 4.13 19.60
N GLY A 153 31.07 3.26 18.85
CA GLY A 153 32.18 2.42 19.33
C GLY A 153 32.58 1.41 18.27
N THR A 154 33.81 0.91 18.33
CA THR A 154 34.36 0.05 17.27
C THR A 154 33.88 -1.40 17.41
N VAL A 155 34.06 -2.01 18.57
CA VAL A 155 33.67 -3.41 18.78
C VAL A 155 32.24 -3.49 19.34
N PRO A 156 31.33 -4.23 18.69
CA PRO A 156 29.99 -4.45 19.20
C PRO A 156 30.04 -5.33 20.46
N ASP A 157 29.42 -4.87 21.54
CA ASP A 157 29.29 -5.63 22.79
C ASP A 157 27.87 -5.46 23.36
N LYS A 158 27.46 -6.36 24.25
CA LYS A 158 26.15 -6.35 24.91
C LYS A 158 25.90 -5.08 25.72
N ALA A 159 26.95 -4.41 26.21
CA ALA A 159 26.82 -3.15 26.94
C ALA A 159 26.57 -1.94 26.01
N THR A 160 26.98 -2.04 24.74
CA THR A 160 26.97 -0.93 23.79
C THR A 160 25.94 -1.12 22.68
N CYS A 161 25.46 -2.35 22.47
CA CYS A 161 24.61 -2.72 21.36
C CYS A 161 23.34 -3.44 21.79
N THR A 162 22.26 -3.18 21.05
CA THR A 162 21.08 -4.04 21.07
C THR A 162 21.43 -5.35 20.39
N MET A 163 21.32 -6.44 21.14
CA MET A 163 21.65 -7.78 20.65
C MET A 163 20.37 -8.54 20.31
N GLY A 164 20.43 -9.29 19.21
CA GLY A 164 19.39 -10.23 18.81
C GLY A 164 19.98 -11.62 18.65
N SER A 165 19.13 -12.63 18.83
CA SER A 165 19.52 -14.00 18.55
C SER A 165 19.67 -14.22 17.05
N PHE A 166 20.60 -15.07 16.67
CA PHE A 166 20.74 -15.55 15.31
C PHE A 166 21.18 -17.01 15.31
N VAL A 167 21.04 -17.67 14.17
CA VAL A 167 21.40 -19.07 13.99
C VAL A 167 22.71 -19.13 13.22
N ASP A 168 23.68 -19.81 13.79
CA ASP A 168 25.01 -20.03 13.24
C ASP A 168 25.21 -21.52 12.94
N ASP A 169 25.41 -21.83 11.66
CA ASP A 169 25.69 -23.21 11.20
C ASP A 169 27.18 -23.43 10.92
N LYS A 170 28.03 -22.46 11.29
CA LYS A 170 29.48 -22.50 11.07
C LYS A 170 30.21 -23.48 12.01
N GLY A 171 29.52 -24.05 13.00
CA GLY A 171 30.09 -25.03 13.92
C GLY A 171 30.11 -26.43 13.30
N GLY A 172 31.16 -27.22 13.55
CA GLY A 172 31.22 -28.64 13.18
C GLY A 172 32.61 -29.12 12.76
N THR A 173 32.88 -30.41 12.97
CA THR A 173 34.06 -31.11 12.43
C THR A 173 33.58 -32.38 11.73
N GLY A 174 34.09 -32.63 10.52
CA GLY A 174 33.90 -33.92 9.83
C GLY A 174 32.51 -34.17 9.23
N GLY A 175 31.95 -33.22 8.47
CA GLY A 175 30.76 -33.44 7.64
C GLY A 175 29.40 -33.25 8.33
N SER A 176 29.39 -32.95 9.63
CA SER A 176 28.18 -32.59 10.37
C SER A 176 28.21 -31.10 10.74
N THR A 177 27.33 -30.31 10.13
CA THR A 177 27.04 -28.93 10.57
C THR A 177 26.31 -28.96 11.90
N LYS A 178 26.89 -28.32 12.91
CA LYS A 178 26.25 -28.04 14.19
C LYS A 178 25.62 -26.67 14.11
N VAL A 179 24.30 -26.67 14.17
CA VAL A 179 23.48 -25.48 14.36
C VAL A 179 23.68 -24.99 15.79
N SER A 180 24.04 -23.72 15.95
CA SER A 180 24.19 -23.05 17.23
C SER A 180 23.41 -21.73 17.24
N ALA A 181 22.96 -21.30 18.41
CA ALA A 181 22.34 -20.00 18.57
C ALA A 181 23.37 -19.00 19.11
N GLY A 182 23.63 -17.95 18.35
CA GLY A 182 24.51 -16.84 18.70
C GLY A 182 23.72 -15.61 19.14
N LEU A 183 24.41 -14.65 19.77
CA LEU A 183 23.91 -13.30 20.02
C LEU A 183 24.75 -12.31 19.23
N GLY A 184 24.10 -11.55 18.34
CA GLY A 184 24.75 -10.62 17.43
C GLY A 184 24.09 -9.25 17.49
N PRO A 185 24.79 -8.18 17.08
CA PRO A 185 24.20 -6.84 17.06
C PRO A 185 23.03 -6.79 16.07
N VAL A 186 21.97 -6.08 16.44
CA VAL A 186 20.83 -5.81 15.56
C VAL A 186 21.21 -4.69 14.58
N TYR A 187 20.91 -4.91 13.31
CA TYR A 187 21.01 -3.91 12.25
C TYR A 187 19.60 -3.41 11.89
N ARG A 188 19.46 -2.12 11.66
CA ARG A 188 18.27 -1.51 11.10
C ARG A 188 18.57 -1.06 9.68
N LEU A 189 17.74 -1.50 8.75
CA LEU A 189 17.74 -1.02 7.38
C LEU A 189 16.54 -0.11 7.21
N THR A 190 16.80 1.15 6.88
CA THR A 190 15.76 2.13 6.52
C THR A 190 15.86 2.41 5.03
N ILE A 191 14.74 2.24 4.32
CA ILE A 191 14.62 2.51 2.90
C ILE A 191 13.61 3.64 2.70
N MET A 192 14.00 4.63 1.90
CA MET A 192 13.15 5.71 1.42
C MET A 192 12.90 5.49 -0.08
N ALA A 193 11.64 5.26 -0.44
CA ALA A 193 11.18 5.14 -1.82
C ALA A 193 10.57 6.45 -2.30
N LEU A 194 11.11 7.00 -3.40
CA LEU A 194 10.63 8.21 -4.07
C LEU A 194 10.00 7.85 -5.40
N GLY A 195 8.75 8.23 -5.59
CA GLY A 195 8.02 8.09 -6.85
C GLY A 195 8.08 9.34 -7.73
N PRO A 196 7.64 9.24 -9.00
CA PRO A 196 7.72 10.31 -10.00
C PRO A 196 6.88 11.55 -9.68
N ARG A 197 5.88 11.45 -8.79
CA ARG A 197 5.06 12.57 -8.31
C ARG A 197 5.50 13.11 -6.96
N ASN A 198 6.77 12.92 -6.61
CA ASN A 198 7.33 13.26 -5.29
C ASN A 198 6.61 12.55 -4.12
N THR A 199 5.94 11.44 -4.40
CA THR A 199 5.36 10.55 -3.37
C THR A 199 6.52 9.85 -2.66
N GLN A 200 6.50 9.88 -1.34
CA GLN A 200 7.53 9.27 -0.51
C GLN A 200 6.94 8.20 0.40
N THR A 201 7.65 7.10 0.58
CA THR A 201 7.31 6.03 1.53
C THR A 201 8.59 5.54 2.19
N PHE A 202 8.50 5.28 3.50
CA PHE A 202 9.62 4.77 4.29
C PHE A 202 9.30 3.37 4.78
N THR A 203 10.25 2.46 4.62
CA THR A 203 10.17 1.08 5.11
C THR A 203 11.36 0.82 6.01
N GLN A 204 11.11 0.29 7.20
CA GLN A 204 12.13 -0.09 8.17
C GLN A 204 12.02 -1.56 8.51
N ILE A 205 13.17 -2.25 8.46
CA ILE A 205 13.28 -3.62 8.92
C ILE A 205 14.51 -3.76 9.80
N THR A 206 14.46 -4.69 10.74
CA THR A 206 15.61 -5.06 11.56
C THR A 206 16.02 -6.49 11.24
N PHE A 207 17.32 -6.75 11.29
CA PHE A 207 17.87 -8.09 11.08
C PHE A 207 19.15 -8.28 11.90
N THR A 208 19.48 -9.53 12.17
CA THR A 208 20.77 -9.96 12.71
C THR A 208 21.57 -10.66 11.62
N HIS A 209 22.89 -10.57 11.69
CA HIS A 209 23.85 -11.17 10.76
C HIS A 209 25.01 -11.75 11.55
#